data_AF-A0AAW1KF04-F1
#
_entry.id   AF-A0AAW1KF04-F1
#
_cell.length_a   1.000
_cell.length_b   1.000
_cell.length_c   1.000
_cell.angle_alpha   90.00
_cell.angle_beta   90.00
_cell.angle_gamma   90.00
#
_symmetry.space_group_name_H-M   'P 1'
#
loop_
_entity.id
_entity.type
_entity.pdbx_description
1 polymer ?
#
loop_
_entity_poly.entity_id
_entity_poly.type
_entity_poly.pdbx_seq_one_letter_code
_entity_poly.pdbx_strand_id
1 'polypeptide(L)'
;MENYLLEEIEEITRTRAKLIENCTKNPNEVNKLINIGVKRDIKVMEMARKRAKTENRVDFKKVLEETDLEVFSREASIYLKEMKVDPRVEAVETVVVKEEELGLIVCGVCQEEVDVGEMCSKTECNHKFHGFCLWKWLEERKTCPLCRFRILN
;
A
#
# COMPACT_ATOMS: atom_id res chain seq x y z
N MET A 1 5.32 26.07 14.39
CA MET A 1 5.56 26.18 12.93
C MET A 1 5.88 24.84 12.28
N GLU A 2 6.78 24.00 12.78
CA GLU A 2 7.01 22.67 12.16
C GLU A 2 5.84 21.72 12.39
N ASN A 3 5.34 21.65 13.62
CA ASN A 3 4.10 20.93 13.94
C ASN A 3 2.91 21.39 13.09
N TYR A 4 2.87 22.68 12.72
CA TYR A 4 1.82 23.23 11.86
C TYR A 4 1.92 22.70 10.42
N LEU A 5 3.12 22.70 9.81
CA LEU A 5 3.32 22.10 8.49
C LEU A 5 2.96 20.61 8.49
N LEU A 6 3.26 19.92 9.59
CA LEU A 6 2.94 18.53 9.73
C LEU A 6 1.42 18.28 9.83
N GLU A 7 0.70 19.09 10.63
CA GLU A 7 -0.76 19.06 10.70
C GLU A 7 -1.40 19.33 9.32
N GLU A 8 -0.89 20.29 8.55
CA GLU A 8 -1.33 20.56 7.19
C GLU A 8 -1.09 19.36 6.26
N ILE A 9 0.09 18.72 6.34
CA ILE A 9 0.38 17.50 5.56
C ILE A 9 -0.63 16.41 5.92
N GLU A 10 -0.84 16.14 7.20
CA GLU A 10 -1.80 15.12 7.62
C GLU A 10 -3.24 15.40 7.15
N GLU A 11 -3.67 16.66 7.10
CA GLU A 11 -4.97 17.05 6.53
C GLU A 11 -5.04 16.79 5.02
N ILE A 12 -3.95 17.09 4.29
CA ILE A 12 -3.83 16.76 2.86
C ILE A 12 -3.90 15.24 2.67
N THR A 13 -3.21 14.46 3.50
CA THR A 13 -3.23 12.99 3.48
C THR A 13 -4.63 12.43 3.74
N ARG A 14 -5.34 12.94 4.76
CA ARG A 14 -6.74 12.57 5.07
C ARG A 14 -7.66 12.86 3.88
N THR A 15 -7.49 14.01 3.24
CA THR A 15 -8.24 14.37 2.03
C THR A 15 -7.93 13.41 0.87
N ARG A 16 -6.64 13.09 0.67
CA ARG A 16 -6.19 12.15 -0.35
C ARG A 16 -6.78 10.76 -0.15
N ALA A 17 -6.77 10.24 1.08
CA ALA A 17 -7.31 8.92 1.42
C ALA A 17 -8.77 8.77 0.99
N LYS A 18 -9.61 9.77 1.28
CA LYS A 18 -11.03 9.79 0.90
C LYS A 18 -11.27 9.86 -0.60
N LEU A 19 -10.39 10.51 -1.35
CA LEU A 19 -10.53 10.66 -2.81
C LEU A 19 -10.04 9.44 -3.60
N ILE A 20 -9.07 8.69 -3.06
CA ILE A 20 -8.56 7.47 -3.71
C ILE A 20 -9.70 6.48 -3.97
N GLU A 21 -10.64 6.33 -3.03
CA GLU A 21 -11.83 5.47 -3.20
C GLU A 21 -12.73 5.89 -4.37
N ASN A 22 -12.75 7.17 -4.73
CA ASN A 22 -13.58 7.69 -5.82
C ASN A 22 -12.87 7.63 -7.17
N CYS A 23 -11.53 7.76 -7.18
CA CYS A 23 -10.75 7.72 -8.41
C CYS A 23 -10.66 6.33 -9.03
N THR A 24 -10.78 5.27 -8.23
CA THR A 24 -10.92 3.91 -8.75
C THR A 24 -12.24 3.69 -9.50
N LYS A 25 -13.25 4.53 -9.25
CA LYS A 25 -14.58 4.45 -9.87
C LYS A 25 -14.79 5.47 -10.99
N ASN A 26 -14.05 6.59 -10.96
CA ASN A 26 -14.15 7.66 -11.95
C ASN A 26 -12.76 8.21 -12.33
N PRO A 27 -12.22 7.85 -13.51
CA PRO A 27 -10.92 8.33 -13.98
C PRO A 27 -10.79 9.86 -14.08
N ASN A 28 -11.91 10.60 -14.21
CA ASN A 28 -11.88 12.07 -14.28
C ASN A 28 -11.47 12.73 -12.95
N GLU A 29 -11.47 11.99 -11.85
CA GLU A 29 -11.07 12.49 -10.52
C GLU A 29 -9.53 12.43 -10.31
N VAL A 30 -8.78 11.78 -11.21
CA VAL A 30 -7.32 11.62 -11.11
C VAL A 30 -6.58 12.96 -11.01
N ASN A 31 -7.02 13.98 -11.74
CA ASN A 31 -6.41 15.32 -11.67
C ASN A 31 -6.49 15.95 -10.28
N LYS A 32 -7.56 15.67 -9.52
CA LYS A 32 -7.69 16.16 -8.14
C LYS A 32 -6.68 15.46 -7.23
N LEU A 33 -6.48 14.15 -7.39
CA LEU A 33 -5.45 13.41 -6.65
C LEU A 33 -4.04 13.92 -6.95
N ILE A 34 -3.73 14.18 -8.22
CA ILE A 34 -2.43 14.72 -8.62
C ILE A 34 -2.20 16.06 -7.92
N ASN A 35 -3.17 16.98 -7.99
CA ASN A 35 -3.06 18.29 -7.35
C ASN A 35 -2.88 18.21 -5.84
N ILE A 36 -3.51 17.24 -5.18
CA ILE A 36 -3.35 16.98 -3.74
C ILE A 36 -1.96 16.44 -3.43
N GLY A 37 -1.45 15.51 -4.23
CA GLY A 37 -0.07 15.02 -4.12
C GLY A 37 0.95 16.14 -4.23
N VAL A 38 0.80 17.02 -5.23
CA VAL A 38 1.67 18.20 -5.39
C VAL A 38 1.63 19.12 -4.17
N LYS A 39 0.44 19.38 -3.60
CA LYS A 39 0.31 20.18 -2.37
C LYS A 39 1.07 19.55 -1.20
N ARG A 40 0.98 18.24 -1.03
CA ARG A 40 1.73 17.49 -0.02
C ARG A 40 3.23 17.66 -0.21
N ASP A 41 3.73 17.49 -1.44
CA ASP A 41 5.16 17.59 -1.73
C ASP A 41 5.71 19.02 -1.49
N ILE A 42 4.93 20.05 -1.82
CA ILE A 42 5.28 21.45 -1.50
C ILE A 42 5.48 21.62 0.01
N LYS A 43 4.57 21.07 0.83
CA LYS A 43 4.65 21.16 2.30
C LYS A 43 5.83 20.38 2.87
N VAL A 44 6.14 19.20 2.33
CA VAL A 44 7.35 18.44 2.69
C VAL A 44 8.61 19.23 2.34
N MET A 45 8.66 19.87 1.18
CA MET A 45 9.78 20.74 0.79
C MET A 45 9.92 21.96 1.72
N GLU A 46 8.82 22.60 2.12
CA GLU A 46 8.83 23.70 3.10
C GLU A 46 9.41 23.25 4.45
N MET A 47 8.98 22.08 4.93
CA MET A 47 9.46 21.47 6.17
C MET A 47 10.96 21.14 6.09
N ALA A 48 11.39 20.48 5.01
CA ALA A 48 12.79 20.15 4.78
C ALA A 48 13.68 21.40 4.69
N ARG A 49 13.23 22.46 4.00
CA ARG A 49 13.99 23.73 3.89
C ARG A 49 14.17 24.38 5.25
N LYS A 50 13.12 24.32 6.07
CA LYS A 50 13.18 24.85 7.43
C LYS A 50 14.18 24.08 8.29
N ARG A 51 14.13 22.75 8.29
CA ARG A 51 15.10 21.88 9.00
C ARG A 51 16.53 22.16 8.57
N ALA A 52 16.78 22.22 7.27
CA ALA A 52 18.10 22.53 6.72
C ALA A 52 18.65 23.86 7.26
N LYS A 53 17.79 24.90 7.33
CA LYS A 53 18.16 26.21 7.87
C LYS A 53 18.38 26.18 9.40
N THR A 54 17.49 25.55 10.16
CA THR A 54 17.55 25.56 11.63
C THR A 54 18.67 24.70 12.19
N GLU A 55 18.98 23.59 11.52
CA GLU A 55 20.02 22.64 11.91
C GLU A 55 21.36 22.92 11.19
N ASN A 56 21.42 23.97 10.36
CA ASN A 56 22.58 24.33 9.55
C ASN A 56 23.10 23.17 8.68
N ARG A 57 22.19 22.40 8.09
CA ARG A 57 22.50 21.25 7.23
C ARG A 57 22.59 21.69 5.77
N VAL A 58 23.75 21.44 5.15
CA VAL A 58 24.04 21.88 3.78
C VAL A 58 23.63 20.86 2.70
N ASP A 59 23.49 19.59 3.08
CA ASP A 59 23.00 18.54 2.19
C ASP A 59 21.47 18.52 2.20
N PHE A 60 20.87 19.41 1.41
CA PHE A 60 19.41 19.55 1.34
C PHE A 60 18.73 18.28 0.80
N LYS A 61 19.39 17.54 -0.10
CA LYS A 61 18.82 16.30 -0.65
C LYS A 61 18.61 15.28 0.47
N LYS A 62 19.63 15.08 1.30
CA LYS A 62 19.53 14.19 2.46
C LYS A 62 18.45 14.66 3.45
N VAL A 63 18.37 15.96 3.73
CA VAL A 63 17.32 16.53 4.61
C VAL A 63 15.92 16.25 4.05
N LEU A 64 15.74 16.40 2.72
CA LEU A 64 14.48 16.15 2.06
C LEU A 64 14.08 14.67 2.15
N GLU A 65 15.00 13.75 1.86
CA GLU A 65 14.75 12.30 1.93
C GLU A 65 14.38 11.85 3.36
N GLU A 66 15.11 12.33 4.38
CA GLU A 66 14.80 12.04 5.77
C GLU A 66 13.44 12.62 6.21
N THR A 67 13.13 13.84 5.79
CA THR A 67 11.85 14.48 6.10
C THR A 67 10.71 13.76 5.43
N ASP A 68 10.88 13.38 4.16
CA ASP A 68 9.88 12.64 3.40
C ASP A 68 9.61 11.26 4.01
N LEU A 69 10.65 10.56 4.46
CA LEU A 69 10.51 9.26 5.14
C LEU A 69 9.77 9.37 6.48
N GLU A 70 10.03 10.42 7.26
CA GLU A 70 9.29 10.66 8.50
C GLU A 70 7.82 10.95 8.22
N VAL A 71 7.55 11.83 7.26
CA VAL A 71 6.19 12.19 6.84
C VAL A 71 5.47 10.94 6.35
N PHE A 72 6.07 10.16 5.46
CA PHE A 72 5.51 8.91 4.96
C PHE A 72 5.10 7.95 6.08
N SER A 73 5.93 7.81 7.11
CA SER A 73 5.63 6.93 8.25
C SER A 73 4.37 7.38 9.02
N ARG A 74 4.13 8.70 9.12
CA ARG A 74 2.91 9.25 9.72
C ARG A 74 1.71 9.12 8.80
N GLU A 75 1.90 9.40 7.51
CA GLU A 75 0.86 9.25 6.49
C GLU A 75 0.36 7.82 6.39
N ALA A 76 1.24 6.82 6.52
CA ALA A 76 0.87 5.41 6.54
C ALA A 76 -0.17 5.12 7.63
N SER A 77 -0.01 5.70 8.83
CA SER A 77 -0.99 5.55 9.91
C SER A 77 -2.35 6.17 9.59
N ILE A 78 -2.38 7.24 8.80
CA ILE A 78 -3.63 7.88 8.35
C ILE A 78 -4.29 7.04 7.27
N TYR A 79 -3.53 6.59 6.27
CA TYR A 79 -4.06 5.74 5.21
C TYR A 79 -4.64 4.45 5.75
N LEU A 80 -3.97 3.79 6.70
CA LEU A 80 -4.47 2.59 7.35
C LEU A 80 -5.80 2.81 8.12
N LYS A 81 -6.04 4.03 8.62
CA LYS A 81 -7.28 4.36 9.35
C LYS A 81 -8.42 4.80 8.44
N GLU A 82 -8.10 5.56 7.40
CA GLU A 82 -9.08 6.25 6.56
C GLU A 82 -9.45 5.45 5.29
N MET A 83 -8.52 4.65 4.75
CA MET A 83 -8.80 3.86 3.54
C MET A 83 -9.50 2.56 3.90
N LYS A 84 -10.59 2.26 3.19
CA LYS A 84 -11.14 0.91 3.20
C LYS A 84 -10.17 -0.02 2.49
N VAL A 85 -9.59 -0.94 3.24
CA VAL A 85 -8.81 -2.04 2.69
C VAL A 85 -9.79 -2.97 1.96
N ASP A 86 -9.43 -3.39 0.74
CA ASP A 86 -10.25 -4.38 0.02
C ASP A 86 -10.29 -5.67 0.86
N PRO A 87 -11.46 -6.26 1.13
CA PRO A 87 -11.59 -7.47 1.95
C PRO A 87 -10.70 -8.63 1.47
N ARG A 88 -10.33 -8.66 0.19
CA ARG A 88 -9.38 -9.65 -0.36
C ARG A 88 -7.98 -9.52 0.21
N VAL A 89 -7.52 -8.30 0.48
CA VAL A 89 -6.21 -8.04 1.09
C VAL A 89 -6.23 -8.49 2.55
N GLU A 90 -7.33 -8.24 3.27
CA GLU A 90 -7.45 -8.65 4.67
C GLU A 90 -7.58 -10.17 4.84
N ALA A 91 -8.22 -10.85 3.87
CA ALA A 91 -8.50 -12.29 3.96
C ALA A 91 -7.31 -13.19 3.62
N VAL A 92 -6.14 -12.64 3.28
CA VAL A 92 -4.95 -13.41 2.88
C VAL A 92 -3.68 -12.88 3.54
N GLU A 93 -2.79 -13.80 3.90
CA GLU A 93 -1.44 -13.51 4.35
C GLU A 93 -0.49 -13.48 3.15
N THR A 94 0.32 -12.42 3.00
CA THR A 94 1.40 -12.42 1.99
C THR A 94 2.60 -13.14 2.57
N VAL A 95 3.04 -14.22 1.93
CA VAL A 95 4.20 -15.00 2.36
C VAL A 95 5.19 -15.18 1.20
N VAL A 96 6.47 -15.19 1.52
CA VAL A 96 7.53 -15.46 0.54
C VAL A 96 7.80 -16.96 0.52
N VAL A 97 7.84 -17.55 -0.68
CA VAL A 97 8.17 -18.97 -0.86
C VAL A 97 9.62 -19.21 -0.47
N LYS A 98 9.83 -20.13 0.46
CA LYS A 98 11.18 -20.49 0.93
C LYS A 98 11.79 -21.58 0.07
N GLU A 99 13.11 -21.72 0.15
CA GLU A 99 13.87 -22.71 -0.60
C GLU A 99 13.43 -24.15 -0.28
N GLU A 100 12.99 -24.41 0.96
CA GLU A 100 12.43 -25.72 1.37
C GLU A 100 11.08 -26.06 0.71
N GLU A 101 10.46 -25.08 0.06
CA GLU A 101 9.15 -25.20 -0.59
C GLU A 101 9.24 -25.26 -2.12
N LEU A 102 10.47 -25.31 -2.66
CA LEU A 102 10.72 -25.38 -4.10
C LEU A 102 10.00 -26.58 -4.74
N GLY A 103 9.18 -26.32 -5.75
CA GLY A 103 8.38 -27.33 -6.44
C GLY A 103 7.24 -27.94 -5.61
N LEU A 104 7.02 -27.49 -4.36
CA LEU A 104 5.94 -27.99 -3.50
C LEU A 104 4.63 -27.20 -3.66
N ILE A 105 4.71 -25.98 -4.19
CA ILE A 105 3.56 -25.09 -4.33
C ILE A 105 3.19 -24.98 -5.80
N VAL A 106 2.07 -25.59 -6.17
CA VAL A 106 1.44 -25.41 -7.48
C VAL A 106 0.20 -24.55 -7.31
N CYS A 107 0.13 -23.44 -8.05
CA CYS A 107 -1.01 -22.55 -8.01
C CYS A 107 -2.25 -23.26 -8.59
N GLY A 108 -3.25 -23.51 -7.76
CA GLY A 108 -4.51 -24.17 -8.18
C GLY A 108 -5.38 -23.37 -9.16
N VAL A 109 -4.93 -22.20 -9.64
CA VAL A 109 -5.64 -21.35 -10.62
C VAL A 109 -4.97 -21.43 -11.99
N CYS A 110 -3.66 -21.11 -12.10
CA CYS A 110 -2.93 -21.17 -13.37
C CYS A 110 -2.25 -22.52 -13.64
N GLN A 111 -2.18 -23.41 -12.63
CA GLN A 111 -1.51 -24.72 -12.70
C GLN A 111 0.02 -24.66 -12.89
N GLU A 112 0.62 -23.49 -12.61
CA GLU A 112 2.07 -23.29 -12.62
C GLU A 112 2.63 -23.37 -11.20
N GLU A 113 3.90 -23.75 -11.09
CA GLU A 113 4.65 -23.68 -9.82
C GLU A 113 4.80 -22.23 -9.37
N VAL A 114 4.87 -22.01 -8.06
CA VAL A 114 5.24 -20.73 -7.48
C VAL A 114 6.71 -20.81 -7.07
N ASP A 115 7.54 -19.95 -7.66
CA ASP A 115 8.99 -20.04 -7.52
C ASP A 115 9.49 -19.54 -6.15
N VAL A 116 10.68 -20.03 -5.75
CA VAL A 116 11.36 -19.57 -4.53
C VAL A 116 11.65 -18.08 -4.61
N GLY A 117 11.38 -17.36 -3.53
CA GLY A 117 11.52 -15.91 -3.46
C GLY A 117 10.32 -15.14 -4.00
N GLU A 118 9.35 -15.79 -4.65
CA GLU A 118 8.11 -15.15 -5.04
C GLU A 118 7.18 -14.91 -3.84
N MET A 119 6.38 -13.84 -3.95
CA MET A 119 5.31 -13.55 -2.99
C MET A 119 4.04 -14.29 -3.40
N CYS A 120 3.47 -15.04 -2.47
CA CYS A 120 2.20 -15.73 -2.65
C CYS A 120 1.17 -15.28 -1.61
N SER A 121 -0.11 -15.40 -1.99
CA SER A 121 -1.23 -15.20 -1.08
C SER A 121 -1.60 -16.53 -0.43
N LYS A 122 -1.40 -16.62 0.87
CA LYS A 122 -1.80 -17.75 1.71
C LYS A 122 -3.15 -17.45 2.35
N THR A 123 -4.09 -18.37 2.14
CA THR A 123 -5.44 -18.30 2.70
C THR A 123 -5.49 -18.88 4.13
N GLU A 124 -6.54 -18.61 4.90
CA GLU A 124 -6.74 -19.20 6.24
C GLU A 124 -6.83 -20.74 6.22
N CYS A 125 -7.27 -21.33 5.10
CA CYS A 125 -7.22 -22.77 4.89
C CYS A 125 -5.83 -23.29 4.47
N ASN A 126 -4.80 -22.46 4.60
CA ASN A 126 -3.36 -22.70 4.34
C ASN A 126 -2.96 -22.96 2.89
N HIS A 127 -3.88 -22.91 1.92
CA HIS A 127 -3.52 -22.99 0.51
C HIS A 127 -2.89 -21.70 0.02
N LYS A 128 -1.86 -21.83 -0.84
CA LYS A 128 -1.07 -20.74 -1.42
C LYS A 128 -1.29 -20.64 -2.92
N PHE A 129 -1.29 -19.42 -3.42
CA PHE A 129 -1.48 -19.10 -4.84
C PHE A 129 -0.63 -17.88 -5.21
N HIS A 130 -0.29 -17.71 -6.49
CA HIS A 130 0.15 -16.41 -6.98
C HIS A 130 -0.86 -15.33 -6.57
N GLY A 131 -0.36 -14.19 -6.09
CA GLY A 131 -1.23 -13.14 -5.55
C GLY A 131 -2.26 -12.64 -6.56
N PHE A 132 -1.83 -12.42 -7.81
CA PHE A 132 -2.73 -12.00 -8.88
C PHE A 132 -3.76 -13.07 -9.25
N CYS A 133 -3.38 -14.35 -9.26
CA CYS A 133 -4.29 -15.45 -9.59
C CYS A 133 -5.42 -15.58 -8.58
N LEU A 134 -5.10 -15.54 -7.28
CA LEU A 134 -6.13 -15.57 -6.25
C LEU A 134 -6.97 -14.29 -6.25
N TRP A 135 -6.35 -13.12 -6.45
CA TRP A 135 -7.06 -11.85 -6.57
C TRP A 135 -8.14 -11.90 -7.65
N LYS A 136 -7.78 -12.38 -8.85
CA LYS A 136 -8.70 -12.57 -9.98
C LYS A 136 -9.79 -13.59 -9.69
N TRP A 137 -9.44 -14.70 -9.06
CA TRP A 137 -10.43 -15.70 -8.65
C TRP A 137 -11.48 -15.10 -7.69
N LEU A 138 -11.03 -14.28 -6.73
CA LEU A 138 -11.87 -13.63 -5.73
C LEU A 138 -12.75 -12.50 -6.28
N GLU A 139 -12.53 -12.03 -7.52
CA GLU A 139 -13.46 -11.12 -8.21
C GLU A 139 -14.81 -11.81 -8.49
N GLU A 140 -14.79 -13.12 -8.77
CA GLU A 140 -15.99 -13.88 -9.15
C GLU A 140 -16.46 -14.84 -8.07
N ARG A 141 -15.55 -15.37 -7.25
CA ARG A 141 -15.81 -16.47 -6.32
C ARG A 141 -15.28 -16.14 -4.93
N LYS A 142 -16.11 -16.28 -3.90
CA LYS A 142 -15.70 -16.01 -2.51
C LYS A 142 -15.01 -17.20 -1.80
N THR A 143 -14.48 -18.16 -2.54
CA THR A 143 -14.01 -19.46 -2.00
C THR A 143 -12.62 -19.84 -2.50
N CYS A 144 -11.91 -20.65 -1.71
CA CYS A 144 -10.63 -21.23 -2.09
C CYS A 144 -10.76 -22.12 -3.34
N PRO A 145 -9.92 -21.93 -4.38
CA PRO A 145 -9.92 -22.77 -5.58
C PRO A 145 -9.73 -24.27 -5.31
N LEU A 146 -8.97 -24.63 -4.26
CA LEU A 146 -8.59 -26.02 -3.97
C LEU A 146 -9.59 -26.75 -3.07
N CYS A 147 -10.04 -26.12 -1.98
CA CYS A 147 -10.87 -26.78 -0.97
C CYS A 147 -12.27 -26.17 -0.78
N ARG A 148 -12.61 -25.12 -1.53
CA ARG A 148 -13.89 -24.38 -1.45
C ARG A 148 -14.21 -23.74 -0.10
N PHE A 149 -13.24 -23.68 0.83
CA PHE A 149 -13.35 -22.88 2.05
C PHE A 149 -13.74 -21.43 1.69
N ARG A 150 -14.67 -20.83 2.43
CA ARG A 150 -15.12 -19.46 2.19
C ARG A 150 -14.06 -18.47 2.68
N ILE A 151 -13.48 -17.71 1.76
CA ILE A 151 -12.42 -16.71 2.03
C ILE A 151 -13.04 -15.34 2.33
N LEU A 152 -14.09 -14.96 1.58
CA LEU A 152 -14.78 -13.68 1.75
C LEU A 152 -16.21 -13.89 2.20
N ASN A 153 -16.71 -13.01 3.06
CA ASN A 153 -18.12 -12.96 3.45
C ASN A 153 -18.94 -12.07 2.52
#